data_AF-A0A382T090-F1
#
_entry.id   AF-A0A382T090-F1
#
_cell.length_a   1.000
_cell.length_b   1.000
_cell.length_c   1.000
_cell.angle_alpha   90.00
_cell.angle_beta   90.00
_cell.angle_gamma   90.00
#
_symmetry.space_group_name_H-M   'P 1'
#
loop_
_entity.id
_entity.type
_entity.pdbx_description
1 polymer ?
#
loop_
_entity_poly.entity_id
_entity_poly.type
_entity_poly.pdbx_seq_one_letter_code
_entity_poly.pdbx_strand_id
1 'polypeptide(L)'
;PAGKTLSMSFETIQAATDAGAACIVADNTCVPVLVEWNKNVAARLPGFPGIKGGMMESNGPENYGDWLRLLSEFPIPNASWLSPQDGAYVLDETYYALSGGIFQEPSVYTNLLR
;
A
#
# COMPACT_ATOMS: atom_id res chain seq x y z
N PRO A 1 5.56 4.65 -3.81
CA PRO A 1 6.95 4.11 -3.74
C PRO A 1 7.20 3.07 -4.81
N ALA A 2 6.23 2.22 -5.15
CA ALA A 2 6.33 1.22 -6.21
C ALA A 2 6.85 1.77 -7.57
N GLY A 3 6.55 3.03 -7.91
CA GLY A 3 7.05 3.67 -9.14
C GLY A 3 8.50 4.18 -9.09
N LYS A 4 9.20 4.01 -7.96
CA LYS A 4 10.61 4.39 -7.77
C LYS A 4 11.29 3.35 -6.86
N THR A 5 12.58 3.53 -6.56
CA THR A 5 13.18 2.74 -5.47
C THR A 5 12.68 3.25 -4.12
N LEU A 6 12.73 2.38 -3.10
CA LEU A 6 12.36 2.75 -1.73
C LEU A 6 13.31 3.81 -1.16
N SER A 7 14.62 3.68 -1.40
CA SER A 7 15.62 4.66 -0.96
C SER A 7 15.36 6.06 -1.54
N MET A 8 15.11 6.17 -2.85
CA MET A 8 14.75 7.46 -3.47
C MET A 8 13.43 8.02 -2.90
N SER A 9 12.49 7.13 -2.54
CA SER A 9 11.25 7.56 -1.91
C SER A 9 11.49 8.16 -0.53
N PHE A 10 12.37 7.57 0.29
CA PHE A 10 12.72 8.12 1.61
C PHE A 10 13.51 9.44 1.50
N GLU A 11 14.45 9.56 0.58
CA GLU A 11 15.15 10.82 0.32
C GLU A 11 14.16 11.93 -0.07
N THR A 12 13.18 11.61 -0.92
CA THR A 12 12.12 12.56 -1.31
C THR A 12 11.25 12.95 -0.11
N ILE A 13 10.85 11.99 0.72
CA ILE A 13 10.05 12.23 1.92
C ILE A 13 10.81 13.12 2.90
N GLN A 14 12.10 12.86 3.11
CA GLN A 14 12.95 13.67 4.00
C GLN A 14 13.04 15.11 3.49
N ALA A 15 13.39 15.30 2.21
CA ALA A 15 13.50 16.63 1.62
C ALA A 15 12.18 17.42 1.68
N ALA A 16 11.04 16.75 1.44
CA ALA A 16 9.73 17.37 1.56
C ALA A 16 9.39 17.74 3.01
N THR A 17 9.72 16.87 3.96
CA THR A 17 9.52 17.12 5.40
C THR A 17 10.34 18.32 5.88
N ASP A 18 11.61 18.40 5.48
CA ASP A 18 12.49 19.51 5.82
C ASP A 18 12.00 20.84 5.24
N ALA A 19 11.31 20.80 4.10
CA ALA A 19 10.66 21.95 3.47
C ALA A 19 9.27 22.28 4.06
N GLY A 20 8.79 21.52 5.05
CA GLY A 20 7.46 21.69 5.65
C GLY A 20 6.30 21.28 4.73
N ALA A 21 6.55 20.48 3.69
CA ALA A 21 5.53 20.00 2.76
C ALA A 21 4.89 18.69 3.25
N ALA A 22 3.58 18.58 3.10
CA ALA A 22 2.85 17.34 3.35
C ALA A 22 3.09 16.34 2.21
N CYS A 23 3.37 15.09 2.58
CA CYS A 23 3.57 14.00 1.62
C CYS A 23 2.30 13.16 1.46
N ILE A 24 2.04 12.73 0.23
CA ILE A 24 1.05 11.70 -0.09
C ILE A 24 1.71 10.60 -0.91
N VAL A 25 1.13 9.40 -0.88
CA VAL A 25 1.53 8.31 -1.76
C VAL A 25 0.50 8.15 -2.86
N ALA A 26 0.88 8.40 -4.11
CA ALA A 26 0.07 8.03 -5.27
C ALA A 26 0.56 6.71 -5.84
N ASP A 27 -0.37 5.86 -6.26
CA ASP A 27 -0.05 4.66 -7.01
C ASP A 27 -0.27 4.89 -8.52
N ASN A 28 0.19 3.94 -9.33
CA ASN A 28 -0.05 3.98 -10.77
C ASN A 28 -0.12 2.54 -11.26
N THR A 29 -1.32 2.04 -11.51
CA THR A 29 -1.56 0.67 -11.99
C THR A 29 -0.90 -0.39 -11.10
N CYS A 30 -0.99 -0.26 -9.77
CA CYS A 30 -0.37 -1.21 -8.85
C CYS A 30 -1.25 -2.46 -8.65
N VAL A 31 -0.66 -3.65 -8.79
CA VAL A 31 -1.27 -4.92 -8.31
C VAL A 31 -1.34 -4.93 -6.78
N PRO A 32 -2.14 -5.80 -6.13
CA PRO A 32 -2.37 -5.77 -4.68
C PRO A 32 -1.09 -5.72 -3.84
N VAL A 33 -0.06 -6.51 -4.17
CA VAL A 33 1.22 -6.49 -3.43
C VAL A 33 1.90 -5.13 -3.48
N LEU A 34 1.84 -4.43 -4.62
CA LEU A 34 2.43 -3.10 -4.77
C LEU A 34 1.57 -2.02 -4.09
N VAL A 35 0.25 -2.19 -4.07
CA VAL A 35 -0.66 -1.34 -3.27
C VAL A 35 -0.30 -1.46 -1.79
N GLU A 36 -0.09 -2.67 -1.28
CA GLU A 36 0.32 -2.88 0.12
C GLU A 36 1.70 -2.31 0.44
N TRP A 37 2.65 -2.36 -0.50
CA TRP A 37 3.93 -1.65 -0.36
C TRP A 37 3.74 -0.14 -0.25
N ASN A 38 2.89 0.44 -1.11
CA ASN A 38 2.56 1.86 -1.07
C ASN A 38 1.85 2.27 0.22
N LYS A 39 0.89 1.45 0.67
CA LYS A 39 0.11 1.66 1.89
C LYS A 39 0.98 1.59 3.14
N ASN A 40 1.95 0.69 3.19
CA ASN A 40 2.88 0.62 4.32
C ASN A 40 3.69 1.91 4.50
N VAL A 41 4.07 2.56 3.40
CA VAL A 41 4.74 3.86 3.44
C VAL A 41 3.73 4.95 3.83
N ALA A 42 2.57 5.02 3.18
CA ALA A 42 1.55 6.03 3.46
C ALA A 42 1.10 6.03 4.93
N ALA A 43 0.88 4.84 5.50
CA ALA A 43 0.46 4.63 6.89
C ALA A 43 1.49 5.05 7.94
N ARG A 44 2.74 5.33 7.52
CA ARG A 44 3.86 5.71 8.38
C ARG A 44 4.38 7.13 8.10
N LEU A 45 3.78 7.83 7.14
CA LEU A 45 4.00 9.25 6.97
C LEU A 45 3.29 10.04 8.09
N PRO A 46 3.73 11.28 8.37
CA PRO A 46 2.96 12.20 9.20
C PRO A 46 1.53 12.34 8.69
N GLY A 47 0.59 12.57 9.60
CA GLY A 47 -0.81 12.76 9.25
C GLY A 47 -0.99 13.90 8.25
N PHE A 48 -1.79 13.68 7.21
CA PHE A 48 -2.05 14.70 6.20
C PHE A 48 -2.97 15.79 6.79
N PRO A 49 -2.71 17.09 6.51
CA PRO A 49 -3.49 18.17 7.09
C PRO A 49 -5.00 18.02 6.85
N GLY A 50 -5.80 18.08 7.93
CA GLY A 50 -7.26 18.01 7.85
C GLY A 50 -7.86 16.60 7.90
N ILE A 51 -7.06 15.53 7.91
CA ILE A 51 -7.55 14.15 8.05
C ILE A 51 -6.81 13.40 9.17
N LYS A 52 -7.39 12.28 9.61
CA LYS A 52 -6.76 11.38 10.60
C LYS A 52 -5.98 10.29 9.88
N GLY A 53 -4.65 10.44 9.82
CA GLY A 53 -3.74 9.48 9.20
C GLY A 53 -3.08 10.00 7.92
N GLY A 54 -2.36 9.11 7.23
CA GLY A 54 -1.73 9.42 5.94
C GLY A 54 -2.74 9.49 4.80
N MET A 55 -2.31 10.02 3.66
CA MET A 55 -3.11 10.10 2.43
C MET A 55 -2.48 9.22 1.35
N MET A 56 -3.30 8.39 0.72
CA MET A 56 -2.91 7.54 -0.39
C MET A 56 -3.96 7.59 -1.50
N GLU A 57 -3.51 7.59 -2.74
CA GLU A 57 -4.33 7.30 -3.90
C GLU A 57 -4.04 5.87 -4.37
N SER A 58 -5.09 5.14 -4.71
CA SER A 58 -5.03 3.77 -5.21
C SER A 58 -6.03 3.57 -6.34
N ASN A 59 -5.58 3.05 -7.48
CA ASN A 59 -6.40 2.87 -8.69
C ASN A 59 -6.41 1.44 -9.24
N GLY A 60 -6.06 0.45 -8.41
CA GLY A 60 -6.04 -0.97 -8.80
C GLY A 60 -7.36 -1.48 -9.40
N PRO A 61 -8.51 -1.35 -8.71
CA PRO A 61 -9.81 -1.80 -9.22
C PRO A 61 -10.19 -1.23 -10.59
N GLU A 62 -9.81 0.01 -10.86
CA GLU A 62 -10.12 0.72 -12.11
C GLU A 62 -9.22 0.29 -13.27
N ASN A 63 -8.01 -0.19 -12.98
CA ASN A 63 -7.01 -0.56 -13.99
C ASN A 63 -6.94 -2.07 -14.28
N TYR A 64 -7.43 -2.92 -13.38
CA TYR A 64 -7.35 -4.39 -13.52
C TYR A 64 -8.73 -5.03 -13.60
N GLY A 65 -9.07 -5.61 -14.76
CA GLY A 65 -10.34 -6.30 -14.99
C GLY A 65 -10.59 -7.52 -14.06
N ASP A 66 -9.52 -8.13 -13.56
CA ASP A 66 -9.57 -9.29 -12.64
C ASP A 66 -9.19 -8.92 -11.20
N TRP A 67 -9.44 -7.68 -10.75
CA TRP A 67 -8.99 -7.20 -9.44
C TRP A 67 -9.33 -8.14 -8.27
N LEU A 68 -10.56 -8.69 -8.25
CA LEU A 68 -10.98 -9.63 -7.19
C LEU A 68 -10.17 -10.93 -7.19
N ARG A 69 -9.78 -11.43 -8.37
CA ARG A 69 -8.88 -12.59 -8.48
C ARG A 69 -7.51 -12.23 -7.90
N LEU A 70 -6.95 -11.08 -8.26
CA LEU A 70 -5.66 -10.63 -7.75
C LEU A 70 -5.66 -10.48 -6.21
N LEU A 71 -6.75 -9.98 -5.63
CA LEU A 71 -6.93 -9.94 -4.17
C LEU A 71 -6.99 -11.36 -3.56
N SER A 72 -7.69 -12.29 -4.21
CA SER A 72 -7.80 -13.68 -3.73
C SER A 72 -6.47 -14.44 -3.75
N GLU A 73 -5.53 -14.03 -4.61
CA GLU A 73 -4.19 -14.60 -4.72
C GLU A 73 -3.17 -13.95 -3.76
N PHE A 74 -3.57 -12.87 -3.07
CA PHE A 74 -2.73 -12.23 -2.05
C PHE A 74 -2.53 -13.17 -0.84
N PRO A 75 -1.37 -13.17 -0.15
CA PRO A 75 -1.09 -14.12 0.93
C PRO A 75 -2.11 -14.15 2.07
N ILE A 76 -2.77 -13.02 2.34
CA ILE A 76 -3.82 -12.88 3.36
C ILE A 76 -5.11 -12.35 2.71
N PRO A 77 -5.81 -13.14 1.89
CA PRO A 77 -6.84 -12.64 0.99
C PRO A 77 -8.09 -12.10 1.71
N ASN A 78 -8.27 -12.48 2.98
CA ASN A 78 -9.40 -12.04 3.82
C ASN A 78 -9.07 -10.84 4.72
N ALA A 79 -7.90 -10.22 4.55
CA ALA A 79 -7.51 -9.08 5.36
C ALA A 79 -8.40 -7.86 5.07
N SER A 80 -8.97 -7.27 6.13
CA SER A 80 -9.94 -6.17 6.04
C SER A 80 -9.37 -4.91 5.38
N TRP A 81 -8.05 -4.71 5.46
CA TRP A 81 -7.35 -3.58 4.87
C TRP A 81 -7.10 -3.70 3.37
N LEU A 82 -7.40 -4.83 2.72
CA LEU A 82 -7.22 -4.97 1.27
C LEU A 82 -8.22 -4.15 0.46
N SER A 83 -9.36 -3.81 1.04
CA SER A 83 -10.39 -2.98 0.41
C SER A 83 -10.67 -1.74 1.26
N PRO A 84 -10.86 -0.57 0.64
CA PRO A 84 -11.25 0.63 1.37
C PRO A 84 -12.68 0.51 1.89
N GLN A 85 -12.93 1.04 3.09
CA GLN A 85 -14.24 1.19 3.70
C GLN A 85 -14.57 2.68 3.72
N ASP A 86 -15.64 3.09 3.04
CA ASP A 86 -16.06 4.50 2.89
C ASP A 86 -14.91 5.44 2.44
N GLY A 87 -14.11 4.97 1.49
CA GLY A 87 -12.98 5.71 0.92
C GLY A 87 -11.70 5.70 1.76
N ALA A 88 -11.65 4.94 2.85
CA ALA A 88 -10.45 4.82 3.69
C ALA A 88 -10.01 3.37 3.90
N TYR A 89 -8.72 3.12 3.86
CA TYR A 89 -8.17 1.85 4.37
C TYR A 89 -8.08 1.93 5.89
N VAL A 90 -8.85 1.07 6.58
CA VAL A 90 -8.84 0.99 8.04
C VAL A 90 -7.72 0.06 8.47
N LEU A 91 -6.73 0.61 9.18
CA LEU A 91 -5.52 -0.10 9.59
C LEU A 91 -5.53 -0.28 11.11
N ASP A 92 -5.40 -1.54 11.55
CA ASP A 92 -5.36 -1.91 12.96
C ASP A 92 -3.95 -2.36 13.38
N GLU A 93 -3.80 -2.78 14.63
CA GLU A 93 -2.51 -3.31 15.13
C GLU A 93 -2.03 -4.53 14.34
N THR A 94 -2.96 -5.37 13.84
CA THR A 94 -2.64 -6.54 13.01
C THR A 94 -2.00 -6.11 11.69
N TYR A 95 -2.51 -5.04 11.06
CA TYR A 95 -1.90 -4.47 9.85
C TYR A 95 -0.43 -4.13 10.08
N TYR A 96 -0.13 -3.41 11.17
CA TYR A 96 1.24 -3.00 11.48
C TYR A 96 2.13 -4.18 11.86
N ALA A 97 1.62 -5.15 12.62
CA ALA A 97 2.36 -6.36 12.98
C ALA A 97 2.72 -7.22 11.76
N LEU A 98 1.82 -7.32 10.77
CA LEU A 98 2.04 -8.11 9.55
C LEU A 98 2.63 -7.28 8.40
N SER A 99 2.82 -5.97 8.58
CA SER A 99 3.16 -5.03 7.50
C SER A 99 2.25 -5.19 6.28
N GLY A 100 0.95 -5.32 6.49
CA GLY A 100 -0.01 -5.56 5.40
C GLY A 100 0.15 -6.90 4.67
N GLY A 101 1.00 -7.81 5.15
CA GLY A 101 1.26 -9.12 4.54
C GLY A 101 2.35 -9.14 3.47
N ILE A 102 3.05 -8.02 3.22
CA ILE A 102 4.05 -7.91 2.13
C ILE A 102 5.25 -8.86 2.25
N PHE A 103 5.53 -9.37 3.46
CA PHE A 103 6.61 -10.31 3.72
C PHE A 103 6.18 -11.77 3.71
N GLN A 104 4.89 -12.04 3.50
CA GLN A 104 4.38 -13.41 3.41
C GLN A 104 4.64 -13.99 2.02
N GLU A 105 4.89 -15.29 1.97
CA GLU A 105 5.16 -15.99 0.72
C GLU A 105 3.91 -16.01 -0.17
N PRO A 106 4.00 -15.52 -1.42
CA PRO A 106 2.87 -15.55 -2.33
C PRO A 106 2.80 -16.92 -3.01
N SER A 107 2.17 -17.87 -2.31
CA SER A 107 2.12 -19.29 -2.68
C SER A 107 1.71 -19.55 -4.14
N VAL A 108 0.78 -18.75 -4.68
CA VAL A 108 0.35 -18.82 -6.09
C VAL A 108 1.53 -18.69 -7.05
N TYR A 109 2.43 -17.73 -6.82
CA TYR A 109 3.60 -17.52 -7.67
C TYR A 109 4.74 -18.48 -7.35
N THR A 110 5.00 -18.78 -6.06
CA THR A 110 6.08 -19.72 -5.71
C THR A 110 5.82 -21.12 -6.26
N ASN A 111 4.56 -21.56 -6.30
CA ASN A 111 4.19 -22.86 -6.86
C ASN A 111 4.42 -22.97 -8.38
N LEU A 112 4.60 -21.85 -9.11
CA LEU A 112 4.94 -21.88 -10.55
C LEU A 112 6.40 -22.29 -10.80
N LEU A 113 7.26 -22.20 -9.79
CA LEU A 113 8.69 -22.47 -9.87
C LEU A 113 9.07 -23.84 -9.29
N ARG A 114 8.09 -24.61 -8.81
CA ARG A 114 8.24 -25.98 -8.32
C ARG A 114 7.97 -26.98 -9.43
#